data_AF-A0A1B6EAZ0-F1
#
_entry.id   AF-A0A1B6EAZ0-F1
#
_cell.length_a   1.000
_cell.length_b   1.000
_cell.length_c   1.000
_cell.angle_alpha   90.00
_cell.angle_beta   90.00
_cell.angle_gamma   90.00
#
_symmetry.space_group_name_H-M   'P 1'
#
loop_
_entity.id
_entity.type
_entity.pdbx_description
1 polymer ?
#
loop_
_entity_poly.entity_id
_entity_poly.type
_entity_poly.pdbx_seq_one_letter_code
_entity_poly.pdbx_strand_id
1 'polypeptide(L)'
;ETAMKYGRMLDSDHMPLQHFFIVLEHVLRHGLRPKKGLLGPKKELWDILQMVEKLAPEAQDITTSVRDLPTVRTHMGRARAWLRLALMQKKLGDYLKIVIDHRDDILAEYFEPDALMMSEEAHIIQGLLTGLNVVDCNLCVKEEELDCQQGVIDFSLYLRSSHHLSSGDSPEEELDPDNMTTVLDQKNYIEELNRHLSATVGNLEAKVETLTTTNALMKEDLAIAKNNLLALMEENANLKAEMLESSQIHKTDEGGGGSKEIEALQQQLETEQKLRQEADREMHLQISLKAEMEVAMKLLEKDIHEKQDTIVSLRRQLDDIKRINLEMYKKLQECEESLKHKTELITKLEAKTIQMTDTLKKMDEKYVPLIPVLVGFFLQLN
;
A
#
# COMPACT_ATOMS: atom_id res chain seq x y z
N GLU A 1 -1.84 -6.06 -12.88
CA GLU A 1 -0.96 -7.25 -13.03
C GLU A 1 -0.25 -7.31 -14.40
N THR A 2 0.04 -6.17 -15.03
CA THR A 2 0.79 -6.09 -16.30
C THR A 2 2.30 -5.91 -16.12
N ALA A 3 2.74 -5.41 -14.96
CA ALA A 3 4.15 -5.08 -14.70
C ALA A 3 4.98 -6.22 -14.07
N MET A 4 4.36 -7.12 -13.29
CA MET A 4 5.12 -8.12 -12.51
C MET A 4 5.41 -9.43 -13.24
N LYS A 5 4.75 -9.72 -14.38
CA LYS A 5 4.97 -10.97 -15.15
C LYS A 5 6.25 -10.99 -15.98
N TYR A 6 6.93 -9.86 -16.09
CA TYR A 6 8.21 -9.72 -16.75
C TYR A 6 8.95 -8.65 -15.96
N GLY A 7 10.27 -8.71 -15.80
CA GLY A 7 11.06 -7.58 -15.26
C GLY A 7 11.01 -6.34 -16.18
N ARG A 8 9.82 -5.83 -16.47
CA ARG A 8 9.53 -4.72 -17.35
C ARG A 8 9.29 -3.51 -16.48
N MET A 9 10.34 -2.70 -16.44
CA MET A 9 10.32 -1.31 -16.02
C MET A 9 9.15 -0.57 -16.72
N LEU A 10 8.33 0.14 -15.94
CA LEU A 10 7.25 0.96 -16.47
C LEU A 10 7.83 2.20 -17.17
N ASP A 11 7.37 2.46 -18.37
CA ASP A 11 7.72 3.64 -19.15
C ASP A 11 6.58 4.68 -19.17
N SER A 12 6.77 5.74 -19.94
CA SER A 12 5.83 6.84 -20.11
C SER A 12 4.51 6.43 -20.75
N ASP A 13 4.46 5.32 -21.47
CA ASP A 13 3.29 4.89 -22.26
C ASP A 13 2.32 4.04 -21.44
N HIS A 14 2.70 3.67 -20.22
CA HIS A 14 1.86 2.92 -19.30
C HIS A 14 0.68 3.77 -18.80
N MET A 15 -0.50 3.60 -19.41
CA MET A 15 -1.73 4.34 -19.13
C MET A 15 -2.08 4.49 -17.63
N PRO A 16 -2.09 3.42 -16.79
CA PRO A 16 -2.35 3.59 -15.36
C PRO A 16 -1.36 4.50 -14.64
N LEU A 17 -0.10 4.55 -15.10
CA LEU A 17 0.93 5.42 -14.52
C LEU A 17 0.70 6.88 -14.93
N GLN A 18 0.27 7.13 -16.16
CA GLN A 18 -0.16 8.47 -16.58
C GLN A 18 -1.34 8.95 -15.72
N HIS A 19 -2.39 8.12 -15.57
CA HIS A 19 -3.53 8.44 -14.71
C HIS A 19 -3.12 8.71 -13.26
N PHE A 20 -2.18 7.94 -12.73
CA PHE A 20 -1.62 8.19 -11.40
C PHE A 20 -1.02 9.61 -11.27
N PHE A 21 -0.17 10.04 -12.22
CA PHE A 21 0.40 11.38 -12.16
C PHE A 21 -0.65 12.49 -12.31
N ILE A 22 -1.71 12.26 -13.08
CA ILE A 22 -2.83 13.20 -13.19
C ILE A 22 -3.54 13.33 -11.84
N VAL A 23 -3.91 12.21 -11.21
CA VAL A 23 -4.60 12.22 -9.90
C VAL A 23 -3.71 12.85 -8.83
N LEU A 24 -2.43 12.48 -8.79
CA LEU A 24 -1.48 13.03 -7.83
C LEU A 24 -1.31 14.55 -8.00
N GLU A 25 -1.26 15.06 -9.23
CA GLU A 25 -1.23 16.50 -9.47
C GLU A 25 -2.48 17.19 -8.89
N HIS A 26 -3.67 16.62 -9.07
CA HIS A 26 -4.91 17.20 -8.53
C HIS A 26 -4.90 17.21 -7.01
N VAL A 27 -4.45 16.13 -6.37
CA VAL A 27 -4.27 16.03 -4.92
C VAL A 27 -3.32 17.13 -4.42
N LEU A 28 -2.14 17.24 -5.01
CA LEU A 28 -1.10 18.19 -4.59
C LEU A 28 -1.45 19.65 -4.89
N ARG A 29 -2.44 19.92 -5.76
CA ARG A 29 -2.88 21.29 -6.09
C ARG A 29 -4.17 21.69 -5.39
N HIS A 30 -4.88 20.75 -4.76
CA HIS A 30 -6.16 21.03 -4.12
C HIS A 30 -5.98 22.09 -3.02
N GLY A 31 -6.71 23.21 -3.14
CA GLY A 31 -6.66 24.30 -2.16
C GLY A 31 -5.37 25.12 -2.19
N LEU A 32 -4.53 25.01 -3.24
CA LEU A 32 -3.37 25.89 -3.41
C LEU A 32 -3.85 27.33 -3.61
N ARG A 33 -3.33 28.26 -2.81
CA ARG A 33 -3.77 29.65 -2.79
C ARG A 33 -3.50 30.32 -4.13
N PRO A 34 -4.49 31.02 -4.72
CA PRO A 34 -4.25 31.82 -5.91
C PRO A 34 -3.35 33.02 -5.58
N LYS A 35 -2.80 33.64 -6.62
CA LYS A 35 -2.01 34.86 -6.50
C LYS A 35 -2.76 35.93 -5.68
N LYS A 36 -2.15 36.41 -4.59
CA LYS A 36 -2.69 37.52 -3.79
C LYS A 36 -2.40 38.87 -4.48
N GLY A 37 -3.46 39.56 -4.92
CA GLY A 37 -3.39 40.90 -5.52
C GLY A 37 -2.76 40.94 -6.92
N LEU A 38 -2.59 42.16 -7.47
CA LEU A 38 -2.07 42.36 -8.84
C LEU A 38 -0.57 42.04 -8.98
N LEU A 39 0.21 42.17 -7.90
CA LEU A 39 1.69 42.17 -7.93
C LEU A 39 2.36 41.03 -7.15
N GLY A 40 1.61 40.20 -6.40
CA GLY A 40 2.21 39.09 -5.66
C GLY A 40 2.73 37.97 -6.59
N PRO A 41 3.78 37.23 -6.20
CA PRO A 41 4.18 36.02 -6.91
C PRO A 41 3.03 35.00 -6.86
N LYS A 42 2.79 34.31 -7.97
CA LYS A 42 1.84 33.20 -8.02
C LYS A 42 2.47 32.02 -7.27
N LYS A 43 1.74 31.47 -6.29
CA LYS A 43 2.17 30.28 -5.55
C LYS A 43 1.94 29.07 -6.46
N GLU A 44 3.00 28.36 -6.80
CA GLU A 44 2.97 27.20 -7.68
C GLU A 44 3.42 25.94 -6.94
N LEU A 45 2.97 24.76 -7.39
CA LEU A 45 3.36 23.48 -6.79
C LEU A 45 4.89 23.29 -6.80
N TRP A 46 5.55 23.72 -7.88
CA TRP A 46 7.01 23.67 -7.99
C TRP A 46 7.73 24.41 -6.87
N ASP A 47 7.16 25.51 -6.38
CA ASP A 47 7.79 26.30 -5.32
C ASP A 47 7.91 25.52 -4.01
N ILE A 48 6.95 24.60 -3.77
CA ILE A 48 6.94 23.71 -2.61
C ILE A 48 7.89 22.53 -2.85
N LEU A 49 7.81 21.88 -4.02
CA LEU A 49 8.61 20.69 -4.31
C LEU A 49 10.11 20.99 -4.31
N GLN A 50 10.53 22.13 -4.86
CA GLN A 50 11.95 22.49 -4.85
C GLN A 50 12.49 22.81 -3.44
N MET A 51 11.62 23.07 -2.45
CA MET A 51 12.08 23.28 -1.07
C MET A 51 12.48 21.98 -0.37
N VAL A 52 12.05 20.82 -0.89
CA VAL A 52 12.44 19.51 -0.34
C VAL A 52 13.96 19.37 -0.30
N GLU A 53 14.70 19.91 -1.27
CA GLU A 53 16.17 19.84 -1.30
C GLU A 53 16.84 20.49 -0.08
N LYS A 54 16.16 21.42 0.60
CA LYS A 54 16.67 22.07 1.82
C LYS A 54 16.54 21.20 3.06
N LEU A 55 15.58 20.29 3.06
CA LEU A 55 15.26 19.40 4.20
C LEU A 55 15.82 17.99 3.97
N ALA A 56 15.92 17.56 2.71
CA ALA A 56 16.47 16.28 2.27
C ALA A 56 17.50 16.50 1.16
N PRO A 57 18.81 16.49 1.49
CA PRO A 57 19.88 16.67 0.51
C PRO A 57 19.82 15.68 -0.67
N GLU A 58 19.28 14.48 -0.46
CA GLU A 58 19.07 13.46 -1.50
C GLU A 58 18.16 13.93 -2.66
N ALA A 59 17.30 14.92 -2.42
CA ALA A 59 16.43 15.50 -3.44
C ALA A 59 17.13 16.56 -4.30
N GLN A 60 18.34 16.99 -3.92
CA GLN A 60 19.07 18.05 -4.64
C GLN A 60 19.42 17.65 -6.07
N ASP A 61 19.79 16.38 -6.29
CA ASP A 61 20.15 15.86 -7.61
C ASP A 61 18.98 15.96 -8.60
N ILE A 62 17.79 15.50 -8.18
CA ILE A 62 16.59 15.56 -9.03
C ILE A 62 16.09 17.00 -9.18
N THR A 63 16.20 17.83 -8.14
CA THR A 63 15.74 19.22 -8.16
C THR A 63 16.60 20.06 -9.10
N THR A 64 17.92 19.86 -9.08
CA THR A 64 18.86 20.49 -10.01
C THR A 64 18.61 19.99 -11.44
N SER A 65 18.43 18.69 -11.62
CA SER A 65 18.12 18.10 -12.93
C SER A 65 16.86 18.70 -13.58
N VAL A 66 15.81 18.94 -12.79
CA VAL A 66 14.59 19.63 -13.27
C VAL A 66 14.83 21.10 -13.55
N ARG A 67 15.66 21.77 -12.73
CA ARG A 67 15.95 23.20 -12.89
C ARG A 67 16.63 23.48 -14.22
N ASP A 68 17.54 22.59 -14.60
CA ASP A 68 18.39 22.67 -15.78
C ASP A 68 17.78 22.01 -17.02
N LEU A 69 16.57 21.45 -16.91
CA LEU A 69 15.88 20.78 -18.02
C LEU A 69 15.40 21.80 -19.07
N PRO A 70 16.01 21.87 -20.27
CA PRO A 70 15.74 22.96 -21.22
C PRO A 70 14.40 22.78 -21.96
N THR A 71 13.87 21.57 -22.00
CA THR A 71 12.60 21.22 -22.65
C THR A 71 11.38 21.65 -21.84
N VAL A 72 11.55 21.97 -20.56
CA VAL A 72 10.45 22.30 -19.63
C VAL A 72 10.55 23.75 -19.15
N ARG A 73 9.56 24.55 -19.51
CA ARG A 73 9.57 26.01 -19.29
C ARG A 73 8.62 26.46 -18.19
N THR A 74 7.56 25.72 -17.91
CA THR A 74 6.55 26.13 -16.92
C THR A 74 6.87 25.58 -15.52
N HIS A 75 6.41 26.27 -14.47
CA HIS A 75 6.49 25.76 -13.09
C HIS A 75 5.75 24.42 -12.96
N MET A 76 4.59 24.28 -13.60
CA MET A 76 3.84 23.02 -13.58
C MET A 76 4.56 21.88 -14.30
N GLY A 77 5.17 22.14 -15.45
CA GLY A 77 6.00 21.15 -16.13
C GLY A 77 7.19 20.73 -15.27
N ARG A 78 7.81 21.66 -14.53
CA ARG A 78 8.89 21.35 -13.58
C ARG A 78 8.39 20.47 -12.44
N ALA A 79 7.22 20.78 -11.87
CA ALA A 79 6.60 19.93 -10.86
C ALA A 79 6.35 18.50 -11.38
N ARG A 80 5.85 18.36 -12.61
CA ARG A 80 5.62 17.06 -13.26
C ARG A 80 6.89 16.27 -13.51
N ALA A 81 7.95 16.94 -13.98
CA ALA A 81 9.27 16.32 -14.15
C ALA A 81 9.81 15.83 -12.81
N TRP A 82 9.69 16.65 -11.77
CA TRP A 82 10.18 16.33 -10.44
C TRP A 82 9.45 15.13 -9.83
N LEU A 83 8.11 15.06 -9.94
CA LEU A 83 7.33 13.92 -9.46
C LEU A 83 7.72 12.60 -10.15
N ARG A 84 8.01 12.66 -11.45
CA ARG A 84 8.50 11.49 -12.22
C ARG A 84 9.88 11.05 -11.75
N LEU A 85 10.82 11.98 -11.56
CA LEU A 85 12.17 11.68 -11.09
C LEU A 85 12.15 11.17 -9.63
N ALA A 86 11.32 11.74 -8.76
CA ALA A 86 11.14 11.26 -7.40
C ALA A 86 10.56 9.83 -7.35
N LEU A 87 9.64 9.50 -8.27
CA LEU A 87 9.13 8.14 -8.42
C LEU A 87 10.24 7.17 -8.90
N MET A 88 11.01 7.56 -9.92
CA MET A 88 12.15 6.76 -10.40
C MET A 88 13.23 6.57 -9.33
N GLN A 89 13.42 7.55 -8.44
CA GLN A 89 14.32 7.45 -7.30
C GLN A 89 13.74 6.59 -6.16
N LYS A 90 12.47 6.16 -6.25
CA LYS A 90 11.74 5.40 -5.22
C LYS A 90 11.64 6.16 -3.89
N LYS A 91 11.50 7.49 -3.99
CA LYS A 91 11.50 8.42 -2.85
C LYS A 91 10.29 9.37 -2.85
N LEU A 92 9.36 9.22 -3.79
CA LEU A 92 8.20 10.10 -3.92
C LEU A 92 7.38 10.20 -2.62
N GLY A 93 7.09 9.06 -1.99
CA GLY A 93 6.38 9.03 -0.70
C GLY A 93 7.17 9.70 0.42
N ASP A 94 8.48 9.42 0.50
CA ASP A 94 9.38 9.98 1.51
C ASP A 94 9.50 11.50 1.40
N TYR A 95 9.61 12.03 0.18
CA TYR A 95 9.69 13.47 -0.04
C TYR A 95 8.37 14.18 0.24
N LEU A 96 7.23 13.58 -0.10
CA LEU A 96 5.95 14.16 0.27
C LEU A 96 5.71 14.11 1.78
N LYS A 97 6.21 13.07 2.46
CA LYS A 97 6.20 13.01 3.92
C LYS A 97 6.91 14.21 4.54
N ILE A 98 8.09 14.57 4.04
CA ILE A 98 8.83 15.73 4.55
C ILE A 98 8.01 17.02 4.44
N VAL A 99 7.30 17.20 3.34
CA VAL A 99 6.44 18.38 3.11
C VAL A 99 5.24 18.37 4.05
N ILE A 100 4.60 17.21 4.24
CA ILE A 100 3.44 17.04 5.13
C ILE A 100 3.83 17.22 6.60
N ASP A 101 4.98 16.68 7.02
CA ASP A 101 5.47 16.81 8.39
C ASP A 101 5.78 18.29 8.75
N HIS A 102 6.01 19.15 7.75
CA HIS A 102 6.18 20.61 7.90
C HIS A 102 4.93 21.40 7.49
N ARG A 103 3.74 20.83 7.71
CA ARG A 103 2.44 21.43 7.36
C ARG A 103 2.26 22.85 7.87
N ASP A 104 2.53 23.08 9.16
CA ASP A 104 2.23 24.35 9.81
C ASP A 104 3.24 25.46 9.46
N ASP A 105 4.43 25.08 9.00
CA ASP A 105 5.52 26.02 8.66
C ASP A 105 5.59 26.30 7.15
N ILE A 106 5.55 25.25 6.33
CA ILE A 106 5.71 25.33 4.87
C ILE A 106 4.36 25.39 4.19
N LEU A 107 3.51 24.38 4.38
CA LEU A 107 2.27 24.26 3.61
C LEU A 107 1.25 25.35 3.92
N ALA A 108 1.18 25.80 5.18
CA ALA A 108 0.26 26.85 5.63
C ALA A 108 0.43 28.20 4.89
N GLU A 109 1.59 28.47 4.30
CA GLU A 109 1.80 29.66 3.46
C GLU A 109 1.19 29.52 2.06
N TYR A 110 1.15 28.29 1.55
CA TYR A 110 0.81 27.97 0.16
C TYR A 110 -0.64 27.51 -0.01
N PHE A 111 -1.22 26.84 1.00
CA PHE A 111 -2.54 26.24 0.91
C PHE A 111 -3.58 26.93 1.79
N GLU A 112 -4.84 26.82 1.40
CA GLU A 112 -5.96 27.15 2.27
C GLU A 112 -6.13 26.11 3.38
N PRO A 113 -6.70 26.48 4.55
CA PRO A 113 -6.82 25.57 5.70
C PRO A 113 -7.61 24.29 5.42
N ASP A 114 -8.53 24.32 4.47
CA ASP A 114 -9.38 23.22 4.00
C ASP A 114 -8.77 22.43 2.84
N ALA A 115 -7.52 22.72 2.46
CA ALA A 115 -6.82 21.96 1.44
C ALA A 115 -6.56 20.52 1.88
N LEU A 116 -6.58 19.59 0.92
CA LEU A 116 -6.30 18.17 1.15
C LEU A 116 -4.90 17.96 1.76
N MET A 117 -3.89 18.69 1.30
CA MET A 117 -2.53 18.63 1.86
C MET A 117 -2.44 19.19 3.30
N MET A 118 -3.47 19.92 3.76
CA MET A 118 -3.59 20.43 5.13
C MET A 118 -4.47 19.52 6.01
N SER A 119 -4.92 18.38 5.51
CA SER A 119 -5.82 17.45 6.20
C SER A 119 -5.12 16.15 6.60
N GLU A 120 -5.74 15.35 7.47
CA GLU A 120 -5.18 14.05 7.90
C GLU A 120 -5.09 13.04 6.76
N GLU A 121 -5.93 13.20 5.73
CA GLU A 121 -5.94 12.43 4.51
C GLU A 121 -4.59 12.51 3.76
N ALA A 122 -3.82 13.58 3.94
CA ALA A 122 -2.48 13.71 3.37
C ALA A 122 -1.55 12.59 3.87
N HIS A 123 -1.61 12.23 5.16
CA HIS A 123 -0.81 11.14 5.73
C HIS A 123 -1.22 9.78 5.16
N ILE A 124 -2.52 9.58 4.91
CA ILE A 124 -3.03 8.34 4.30
C ILE A 124 -2.49 8.21 2.87
N ILE A 125 -2.63 9.28 2.07
CA ILE A 125 -2.11 9.31 0.69
C ILE A 125 -0.60 9.07 0.68
N GLN A 126 0.15 9.72 1.58
CA GLN A 126 1.58 9.51 1.72
C GLN A 126 1.92 8.05 2.03
N GLY A 127 1.20 7.41 2.97
CA GLY A 127 1.39 6.00 3.30
C GLY A 127 1.13 5.07 2.10
N LEU A 128 0.11 5.36 1.29
CA LEU A 128 -0.16 4.62 0.05
C LEU A 128 0.96 4.81 -0.98
N LEU A 129 1.53 6.01 -1.09
CA LEU A 129 2.62 6.31 -2.01
C LEU A 129 3.92 5.55 -1.66
N THR A 130 4.16 5.24 -0.38
CA THR A 130 5.30 4.39 0.02
C THR A 130 5.21 2.99 -0.59
N GLY A 131 3.99 2.50 -0.87
CA GLY A 131 3.77 1.24 -1.58
C GLY A 131 4.29 1.24 -3.02
N LEU A 132 4.54 2.41 -3.61
CA LEU A 132 5.09 2.54 -4.97
C LEU A 132 6.61 2.32 -5.03
N ASN A 133 7.31 2.22 -3.89
CA ASN A 133 8.77 2.03 -3.88
C ASN A 133 9.20 0.69 -4.51
N VAL A 134 8.29 -0.29 -4.62
CA VAL A 134 8.55 -1.57 -5.29
C VAL A 134 8.38 -1.50 -6.82
N VAL A 135 7.87 -0.38 -7.34
CA VAL A 135 7.65 -0.19 -8.77
C VAL A 135 8.93 0.32 -9.43
N ASP A 136 9.38 -0.36 -10.47
CA ASP A 136 10.50 0.09 -11.30
C ASP A 136 9.98 0.92 -12.48
N CYS A 137 10.44 2.16 -12.59
CA CYS A 137 10.07 3.10 -13.66
C CYS A 137 11.30 3.62 -14.40
N ASN A 138 11.17 3.86 -15.71
CA ASN A 138 12.13 4.60 -16.53
C ASN A 138 11.38 5.56 -17.44
N LEU A 139 11.25 6.79 -16.95
CA LEU A 139 10.44 7.82 -17.55
C LEU A 139 11.36 8.83 -18.23
N CYS A 140 11.21 8.99 -19.55
CA CYS A 140 12.05 9.89 -20.32
C CYS A 140 11.55 11.34 -20.21
N VAL A 141 11.87 12.02 -19.10
CA VAL A 141 11.42 13.41 -18.85
C VAL A 141 11.91 14.43 -19.89
N LYS A 142 12.95 14.10 -20.67
CA LYS A 142 13.49 14.99 -21.72
C LYS A 142 12.63 15.00 -22.98
N GLU A 143 11.98 13.88 -23.29
CA GLU A 143 11.23 13.67 -24.53
C GLU A 143 9.72 13.87 -24.34
N GLU A 144 9.25 13.94 -23.09
CA GLU A 144 7.84 14.21 -22.75
C GLU A 144 7.46 15.69 -22.85
N GLU A 145 6.25 15.96 -23.36
CA GLU A 145 5.63 17.30 -23.36
C GLU A 145 5.02 17.65 -21.99
N LEU A 146 5.87 17.94 -21.01
CA LEU A 146 5.44 18.15 -19.62
C LEU A 146 4.74 19.50 -19.37
N ASP A 147 4.91 20.49 -20.26
CA ASP A 147 4.26 21.80 -20.16
C ASP A 147 2.80 21.79 -20.64
N CYS A 148 2.38 20.77 -21.39
CA CYS A 148 1.03 20.65 -21.95
C CYS A 148 0.00 20.22 -20.89
N GLN A 149 -1.27 20.55 -21.09
CA GLN A 149 -2.32 20.07 -20.19
C GLN A 149 -2.41 18.54 -20.29
N GLN A 150 -2.47 17.85 -19.13
CA GLN A 150 -2.57 16.39 -19.11
C GLN A 150 -3.97 15.95 -19.63
N GLY A 151 -4.02 14.73 -20.17
CA GLY A 151 -5.25 14.14 -20.75
C GLY A 151 -6.37 13.91 -19.73
N VAL A 152 -7.52 13.45 -20.22
CA VAL A 152 -8.68 13.09 -19.40
C VAL A 152 -8.48 11.67 -18.84
N ILE A 153 -8.79 11.46 -17.57
CA ILE A 153 -8.77 10.13 -16.95
C ILE A 153 -10.02 9.36 -17.38
N ASP A 154 -9.82 8.19 -17.97
CA ASP A 154 -10.91 7.23 -18.19
C ASP A 154 -11.16 6.44 -16.90
N PHE A 155 -12.19 6.84 -16.15
CA PHE A 155 -12.58 6.18 -14.91
C PHE A 155 -13.29 4.83 -15.13
N SER A 156 -13.70 4.49 -16.35
CA SER A 156 -14.33 3.19 -16.63
C SER A 156 -13.39 2.02 -16.30
N LEU A 157 -12.07 2.23 -16.44
CA LEU A 157 -11.02 1.27 -16.07
C LEU A 157 -10.99 0.95 -14.56
N TYR A 158 -11.53 1.84 -13.72
CA TYR A 158 -11.51 1.72 -12.26
C TYR A 158 -12.90 1.45 -11.66
N LEU A 159 -13.95 1.75 -12.40
CA LEU A 159 -15.34 1.54 -12.00
C LEU A 159 -15.77 0.13 -12.43
N ARG A 160 -15.61 -0.86 -11.53
CA ARG A 160 -16.18 -2.19 -11.75
C ARG A 160 -17.71 -2.10 -11.74
N SER A 161 -18.33 -2.49 -12.85
CA SER A 161 -19.78 -2.62 -12.94
C SER A 161 -20.27 -3.70 -11.96
N SER A 162 -21.18 -3.34 -11.06
CA SER A 162 -21.68 -4.22 -9.99
C SER A 162 -22.57 -5.38 -10.49
N HIS A 163 -22.66 -5.60 -11.81
CA HIS A 163 -23.54 -6.60 -12.42
C HIS A 163 -22.97 -8.02 -12.42
N HIS A 164 -21.69 -8.24 -12.12
CA HIS A 164 -21.08 -9.58 -12.11
C HIS A 164 -21.38 -10.43 -10.87
N LEU A 165 -22.10 -9.91 -9.86
CA LEU A 165 -22.43 -10.67 -8.64
C LEU A 165 -23.88 -11.19 -8.62
N SER A 166 -24.68 -10.88 -9.64
CA SER A 166 -26.10 -11.22 -9.67
C SER A 166 -26.53 -11.72 -11.05
N SER A 167 -25.94 -12.80 -11.54
CA SER A 167 -26.50 -13.65 -12.60
C SER A 167 -25.78 -15.00 -12.57
N GLY A 168 -26.28 -15.91 -11.73
CA GLY A 168 -26.19 -17.33 -12.06
C GLY A 168 -27.11 -17.59 -13.25
N ASP A 169 -26.69 -18.48 -14.14
CA ASP A 169 -27.32 -18.86 -15.41
C ASP A 169 -27.08 -17.92 -16.61
N SER A 170 -25.89 -18.05 -17.20
CA SER A 170 -25.71 -18.19 -18.66
C SER A 170 -24.33 -18.82 -18.94
N PRO A 171 -24.26 -20.05 -19.47
CA PRO A 171 -23.00 -20.63 -19.93
C PRO A 171 -22.82 -20.22 -21.40
N GLU A 172 -22.07 -19.15 -21.64
CA GLU A 172 -21.50 -18.71 -22.93
C GLU A 172 -21.41 -17.17 -22.95
N GLU A 173 -20.59 -16.59 -22.08
CA GLU A 173 -20.08 -15.24 -22.31
C GLU A 173 -18.57 -15.28 -22.15
N GLU A 174 -17.89 -14.82 -23.20
CA GLU A 174 -16.45 -14.83 -23.41
C GLU A 174 -15.71 -14.42 -22.13
N LEU A 175 -15.10 -15.41 -21.47
CA LEU A 175 -13.99 -15.14 -20.56
C LEU A 175 -12.93 -14.44 -21.39
N ASP A 176 -12.80 -13.13 -21.16
CA ASP A 176 -11.75 -12.28 -21.72
C ASP A 176 -10.45 -13.09 -21.81
N PRO A 177 -9.87 -13.33 -23.00
CA PRO A 177 -8.72 -14.22 -23.14
C PRO A 177 -7.52 -13.80 -22.26
N ASP A 178 -7.45 -12.52 -21.90
CA ASP A 178 -6.50 -11.98 -20.92
C ASP A 178 -6.80 -12.45 -19.48
N ASN A 179 -8.06 -12.61 -19.09
CA ASN A 179 -8.43 -13.20 -17.79
C ASN A 179 -8.11 -14.70 -17.73
N MET A 180 -8.37 -15.47 -18.79
CA MET A 180 -8.01 -16.89 -18.83
C MET A 180 -6.49 -17.08 -18.77
N THR A 181 -5.75 -16.27 -19.52
CA THR A 181 -4.28 -16.25 -19.48
C THR A 181 -3.78 -15.89 -18.08
N THR A 182 -4.44 -14.94 -17.40
CA THR A 182 -4.07 -14.55 -16.03
C THR A 182 -4.30 -15.66 -15.02
N VAL A 183 -5.44 -16.37 -15.10
CA VAL A 183 -5.77 -17.50 -14.22
C VAL A 183 -4.83 -18.69 -14.47
N LEU A 184 -4.52 -18.99 -15.73
CA LEU A 184 -3.57 -20.07 -16.08
C LEU A 184 -2.16 -19.77 -15.57
N ASP A 185 -1.73 -18.51 -15.63
CA ASP A 185 -0.43 -18.12 -15.11
C ASP A 185 -0.37 -18.12 -13.57
N GLN A 186 -1.46 -17.76 -12.89
CA GLN A 186 -1.57 -17.90 -11.44
C GLN A 186 -1.48 -19.37 -11.02
N LYS A 187 -2.13 -20.26 -11.78
CA LYS A 187 -2.04 -21.70 -11.56
C LYS A 187 -0.60 -22.20 -11.74
N ASN A 188 0.07 -21.83 -12.84
CA ASN A 188 1.46 -22.22 -13.09
C ASN A 188 2.43 -21.70 -12.02
N TYR A 189 2.23 -20.47 -11.53
CA TYR A 189 3.05 -19.91 -10.44
C TYR A 189 2.90 -20.70 -9.13
N ILE A 190 1.66 -21.03 -8.75
CA ILE A 190 1.37 -21.83 -7.55
C ILE A 190 1.95 -23.24 -7.69
N GLU A 191 1.85 -23.84 -8.88
CA GLU A 191 2.43 -25.16 -9.16
C GLU A 191 3.96 -25.16 -9.02
N GLU A 192 4.65 -24.15 -9.56
CA GLU A 192 6.11 -24.02 -9.45
C GLU A 192 6.56 -23.73 -8.01
N LEU A 193 5.82 -22.88 -7.29
CA LEU A 193 6.08 -22.60 -5.88
C LEU A 193 5.88 -23.88 -5.03
N ASN A 194 4.82 -24.63 -5.28
CA ASN A 194 4.60 -25.92 -4.64
C ASN A 194 5.70 -26.92 -4.97
N ARG A 195 6.22 -26.93 -6.21
CA ARG A 195 7.35 -27.79 -6.62
C ARG A 195 8.62 -27.43 -5.85
N HIS A 196 8.95 -26.15 -5.73
CA HIS A 196 10.09 -25.65 -4.95
C HIS A 196 9.96 -25.95 -3.45
N LEU A 197 8.75 -25.75 -2.90
CA LEU A 197 8.48 -26.04 -1.49
C LEU A 197 8.61 -27.55 -1.23
N SER A 198 8.07 -28.38 -2.12
CA SER A 198 8.16 -29.85 -2.03
C SER A 198 9.62 -30.33 -2.12
N ALA A 199 10.42 -29.73 -3.00
CA ALA A 199 11.86 -30.02 -3.07
C ALA A 199 12.61 -29.59 -1.80
N THR A 200 12.24 -28.45 -1.21
CA THR A 200 12.84 -27.97 0.05
C THR A 200 12.47 -28.88 1.22
N VAL A 201 11.21 -29.31 1.30
CA VAL A 201 10.75 -30.29 2.29
C VAL A 201 11.53 -31.60 2.15
N GLY A 202 11.64 -32.16 0.95
CA GLY A 202 12.41 -33.39 0.72
C GLY A 202 13.90 -33.26 1.09
N ASN A 203 14.52 -32.11 0.81
CA ASN A 203 15.91 -31.86 1.23
C ASN A 203 16.06 -31.77 2.76
N LEU A 204 15.09 -31.15 3.44
CA LEU A 204 15.08 -31.06 4.90
C LEU A 204 14.84 -32.43 5.52
N GLU A 205 13.92 -33.23 4.99
CA GLU A 205 13.65 -34.61 5.42
C GLU A 205 14.91 -35.48 5.30
N ALA A 206 15.61 -35.44 4.16
CA ALA A 206 16.87 -36.17 3.97
C ALA A 206 17.96 -35.73 4.98
N LYS A 207 18.01 -34.44 5.31
CA LYS A 207 18.96 -33.91 6.30
C LYS A 207 18.60 -34.35 7.72
N VAL A 208 17.31 -34.39 8.05
CA VAL A 208 16.81 -34.91 9.33
C VAL A 208 17.13 -36.40 9.46
N GLU A 209 16.91 -37.19 8.42
CA GLU A 209 17.23 -38.62 8.40
C GLU A 209 18.73 -38.87 8.59
N THR A 210 19.57 -38.10 7.89
CA THR A 210 21.03 -38.15 8.04
C THR A 210 21.45 -37.85 9.48
N LEU A 211 20.96 -36.74 10.04
CA LEU A 211 21.26 -36.36 11.44
C LEU A 211 20.76 -37.40 12.44
N THR A 212 19.58 -37.98 12.20
CA THR A 212 19.01 -39.03 13.06
C THR A 212 19.89 -40.28 13.05
N THR A 213 20.38 -40.67 11.86
CA THR A 213 21.29 -41.81 11.69
C THR A 213 22.63 -41.56 12.38
N THR A 214 23.23 -40.38 12.18
CA THR A 214 24.48 -40.00 12.86
C THR A 214 24.31 -40.00 14.37
N ASN A 215 23.19 -39.50 14.89
CA ASN A 215 22.91 -39.47 16.33
C ASN A 215 22.72 -40.89 16.90
N ALA A 216 22.11 -41.81 16.15
CA ALA A 216 22.01 -43.21 16.54
C ALA A 216 23.39 -43.89 16.62
N LEU A 217 24.25 -43.69 15.60
CA LEU A 217 25.62 -44.20 15.61
C LEU A 217 26.44 -43.64 16.77
N MET A 218 26.35 -42.34 17.03
CA MET A 218 27.06 -41.71 18.16
C MET A 218 26.60 -42.26 19.52
N LYS A 219 25.31 -42.61 19.67
CA LYS A 219 24.81 -43.27 20.88
C LYS A 219 25.37 -44.69 21.05
N GLU A 220 25.52 -45.42 19.95
CA GLU A 220 26.11 -46.75 19.96
C GLU A 220 27.61 -46.70 20.29
N ASP A 221 28.36 -45.80 19.66
CA ASP A 221 29.77 -45.54 19.97
C ASP A 221 29.96 -45.15 21.45
N LEU A 222 29.07 -44.31 21.99
CA LEU A 222 29.08 -43.95 23.40
C LEU A 222 28.83 -45.16 24.30
N ALA A 223 27.91 -46.06 23.93
CA ALA A 223 27.63 -47.27 24.69
C ALA A 223 28.83 -48.25 24.67
N ILE A 224 29.49 -48.41 23.51
CA ILE A 224 30.70 -49.21 23.37
C ILE A 224 31.83 -48.62 24.24
N ALA A 225 32.07 -47.31 24.15
CA ALA A 225 33.07 -46.63 24.97
C ALA A 225 32.79 -46.80 26.48
N LYS A 226 31.52 -46.74 26.89
CA LYS A 226 31.10 -46.97 28.27
C LYS A 226 31.36 -48.40 28.73
N ASN A 227 31.09 -49.40 27.89
CA ASN A 227 31.36 -50.80 28.21
C ASN A 227 32.87 -51.08 28.29
N ASN A 228 33.67 -50.49 27.40
CA ASN A 228 35.12 -50.59 27.46
C ASN A 228 35.68 -49.94 28.74
N LEU A 229 35.11 -48.79 29.15
CA LEU A 229 35.48 -48.15 30.40
C LEU A 229 35.16 -49.04 31.61
N LEU A 230 33.98 -49.69 31.63
CA LEU A 230 33.60 -50.63 32.68
C LEU A 230 34.56 -51.83 32.75
N ALA A 231 34.89 -52.43 31.61
CA ALA A 231 35.84 -53.54 31.54
C ALA A 231 37.24 -53.12 32.05
N LEU A 232 37.73 -51.95 31.64
CA LEU A 232 38.99 -51.39 32.15
C LEU A 232 38.91 -51.09 33.65
N MET A 233 37.77 -50.62 34.17
CA MET A 233 37.59 -50.41 35.61
C MET A 233 37.62 -51.74 36.38
N GLU A 234 37.05 -52.80 35.84
CA GLU A 234 37.09 -54.15 36.41
C GLU A 234 38.51 -54.73 36.38
N GLU A 235 39.23 -54.60 35.26
CA GLU A 235 40.63 -55.01 35.15
C GLU A 235 41.52 -54.23 36.14
N ASN A 236 41.31 -52.93 36.27
CA ASN A 236 42.03 -52.08 37.22
C ASN A 236 41.68 -52.43 38.68
N ALA A 237 40.43 -52.86 38.94
CA ALA A 237 40.03 -53.39 40.25
C ALA A 237 40.67 -54.75 40.55
N ASN A 238 40.75 -55.64 39.56
CA ASN A 238 41.43 -56.94 39.69
C ASN A 238 42.94 -56.77 39.87
N LEU A 239 43.59 -55.87 39.13
CA LEU A 239 45.00 -55.52 39.31
C LEU A 239 45.25 -54.89 40.69
N LYS A 240 44.33 -54.07 41.21
CA LYS A 240 44.38 -53.60 42.59
C LYS A 240 44.20 -54.73 43.61
N ALA A 241 43.36 -55.72 43.32
CA ALA A 241 43.16 -56.89 44.17
C ALA A 241 44.39 -57.81 44.16
N GLU A 242 45.01 -58.04 43.00
CA GLU A 242 46.28 -58.74 42.85
C GLU A 242 47.44 -57.97 43.50
N MET A 243 47.45 -56.64 43.44
CA MET A 243 48.36 -55.82 44.26
C MET A 243 48.11 -55.99 45.75
N LEU A 244 46.84 -56.17 46.17
CA LEU A 244 46.47 -56.44 47.57
C LEU A 244 46.90 -57.85 48.00
N GLU A 245 46.77 -58.86 47.13
CA GLU A 245 47.23 -60.23 47.33
C GLU A 245 48.77 -60.32 47.33
N SER A 246 49.43 -59.54 46.47
CA SER A 246 50.88 -59.34 46.51
C SER A 246 51.32 -58.59 47.78
N SER A 247 50.46 -57.71 48.30
CA SER A 247 50.62 -57.07 49.61
C SER A 247 50.23 -57.98 50.79
N GLN A 248 49.62 -59.17 50.58
CA GLN A 248 49.43 -60.17 51.65
C GLN A 248 50.72 -60.93 52.02
N ILE A 249 51.86 -60.62 51.38
CA ILE A 249 53.20 -60.90 51.92
C ILE A 249 53.61 -59.83 52.98
N HIS A 250 52.88 -58.73 53.11
CA HIS A 250 53.07 -57.68 54.12
C HIS A 250 51.75 -57.32 54.84
N LYS A 251 51.47 -58.11 55.89
CA LYS A 251 50.61 -57.89 57.08
C LYS A 251 49.83 -56.55 57.27
N THR A 252 48.60 -56.73 57.80
CA THR A 252 47.81 -55.83 58.72
C THR A 252 47.31 -54.51 58.10
N ASP A 253 46.11 -53.97 58.30
CA ASP A 253 45.10 -54.05 59.35
C ASP A 253 43.78 -53.40 58.89
N GLU A 254 42.67 -53.79 59.52
CA GLU A 254 41.37 -53.12 59.78
C GLU A 254 40.62 -52.16 58.80
N GLY A 255 39.31 -52.45 58.61
CA GLY A 255 38.20 -51.51 58.81
C GLY A 255 37.73 -50.62 57.62
N GLY A 256 36.43 -50.71 57.26
CA GLY A 256 35.75 -49.61 56.53
C GLY A 256 34.71 -49.98 55.46
N GLY A 257 33.56 -50.56 55.85
CA GLY A 257 32.47 -50.89 54.91
C GLY A 257 31.44 -49.77 54.64
N GLY A 258 31.42 -48.70 55.43
CA GLY A 258 30.37 -47.67 55.37
C GLY A 258 30.49 -46.65 54.21
N SER A 259 31.61 -46.61 53.49
CA SER A 259 31.88 -45.50 52.55
C SER A 259 31.10 -45.61 51.23
N LYS A 260 30.91 -46.82 50.68
CA LYS A 260 30.34 -47.01 49.32
C LYS A 260 28.82 -46.83 49.25
N GLU A 261 28.09 -47.18 50.31
CA GLU A 261 26.63 -47.04 50.38
C GLU A 261 26.23 -45.57 50.61
N ILE A 262 27.05 -44.84 51.38
CA ILE A 262 26.94 -43.39 51.56
C ILE A 262 27.22 -42.65 50.25
N GLU A 263 28.22 -43.10 49.47
CA GLU A 263 28.55 -42.52 48.15
C GLU A 263 27.43 -42.70 47.12
N ALA A 264 26.76 -43.86 47.11
CA ALA A 264 25.64 -44.13 46.21
C ALA A 264 24.40 -43.30 46.55
N LEU A 265 24.09 -43.14 47.84
CA LEU A 265 23.02 -42.26 48.32
C LEU A 265 23.34 -40.78 48.04
N GLN A 266 24.60 -40.37 48.14
CA GLN A 266 25.06 -39.02 47.75
C GLN A 266 24.86 -38.77 46.26
N GLN A 267 25.19 -39.72 45.39
CA GLN A 267 24.93 -39.60 43.95
C GLN A 267 23.45 -39.51 43.62
N GLN A 268 22.60 -40.32 44.26
CA GLN A 268 21.14 -40.21 44.07
C GLN A 268 20.61 -38.85 44.51
N LEU A 269 21.07 -38.34 45.66
CA LEU A 269 20.68 -37.03 46.16
C LEU A 269 21.10 -35.90 45.20
N GLU A 270 22.31 -35.96 44.64
CA GLU A 270 22.77 -34.98 43.64
C GLU A 270 21.95 -35.04 42.36
N THR A 271 21.59 -36.24 41.88
CA THR A 271 20.75 -36.37 40.67
C THR A 271 19.33 -35.84 40.89
N GLU A 272 18.73 -36.11 42.06
CA GLU A 272 17.41 -35.60 42.41
C GLU A 272 17.44 -34.08 42.55
N GLN A 273 18.44 -33.52 43.24
CA GLN A 273 18.62 -32.07 43.34
C GLN A 273 18.76 -31.40 41.98
N LYS A 274 19.47 -32.03 41.04
CA LYS A 274 19.64 -31.52 39.68
C LYS A 274 18.33 -31.53 38.89
N LEU A 275 17.58 -32.62 38.97
CA LEU A 275 16.26 -32.74 38.33
C LEU A 275 15.27 -31.72 38.93
N ARG A 276 15.32 -31.50 40.25
CA ARG A 276 14.48 -30.52 40.95
C ARG A 276 14.78 -29.10 40.50
N GLN A 277 16.06 -28.74 40.36
CA GLN A 277 16.47 -27.45 39.81
C GLN A 277 16.04 -27.28 38.34
N GLU A 278 16.09 -28.34 37.54
CA GLU A 278 15.66 -28.29 36.14
C GLU A 278 14.14 -28.11 36.04
N ALA A 279 13.36 -28.81 36.87
CA ALA A 279 11.92 -28.62 36.99
C ALA A 279 11.55 -27.20 37.46
N ASP A 280 12.28 -26.64 38.42
CA ASP A 280 12.07 -25.25 38.88
C ASP A 280 12.34 -24.22 37.78
N ARG A 281 13.39 -24.44 36.97
CA ARG A 281 13.70 -23.58 35.80
C ARG A 281 12.59 -23.67 34.75
N GLU A 282 12.14 -24.87 34.41
CA GLU A 282 11.04 -25.06 33.46
C GLU A 282 9.75 -24.42 33.96
N MET A 283 9.43 -24.55 35.25
CA MET A 283 8.28 -23.89 35.86
C MET A 283 8.36 -22.37 35.73
N HIS A 284 9.53 -21.77 35.97
CA HIS A 284 9.72 -20.32 35.81
C HIS A 284 9.57 -19.87 34.36
N LEU A 285 10.08 -20.66 33.41
CA LEU A 285 9.90 -20.41 31.99
C LEU A 285 8.41 -20.44 31.59
N GLN A 286 7.67 -21.44 32.05
CA GLN A 286 6.22 -21.56 31.81
C GLN A 286 5.43 -20.37 32.38
N ILE A 287 5.81 -19.86 33.56
CA ILE A 287 5.20 -18.66 34.14
C ILE A 287 5.46 -17.43 33.24
N SER A 288 6.68 -17.27 32.73
CA SER A 288 7.03 -16.16 31.82
C SER A 288 6.23 -16.24 30.52
N LEU A 289 6.20 -17.41 29.86
CA LEU A 289 5.43 -17.59 28.62
C LEU A 289 3.94 -17.34 28.84
N LYS A 290 3.38 -17.76 29.97
CA LYS A 290 1.98 -17.51 30.29
C LYS A 290 1.69 -16.02 30.45
N ALA A 291 2.58 -15.26 31.09
CA ALA A 291 2.44 -13.82 31.24
C ALA A 291 2.53 -13.10 29.89
N GLU A 292 3.48 -13.49 29.02
CA GLU A 292 3.61 -12.96 27.66
C GLU A 292 2.37 -13.26 26.81
N MET A 293 1.84 -14.49 26.88
CA MET A 293 0.62 -14.87 26.17
C MET A 293 -0.60 -14.07 26.65
N GLU A 294 -0.71 -13.77 27.94
CA GLU A 294 -1.81 -12.95 28.48
C GLU A 294 -1.75 -11.50 27.96
N VAL A 295 -0.54 -10.93 27.84
CA VAL A 295 -0.36 -9.60 27.24
C VAL A 295 -0.71 -9.61 25.76
N ALA A 296 -0.23 -10.61 25.01
CA ALA A 296 -0.55 -10.76 23.59
C ALA A 296 -2.06 -10.90 23.35
N MET A 297 -2.75 -11.67 24.20
CA MET A 297 -4.20 -11.84 24.13
C MET A 297 -4.94 -10.52 24.36
N LYS A 298 -4.55 -9.73 25.37
CA LYS A 298 -5.16 -8.42 25.63
C LYS A 298 -4.95 -7.43 24.49
N LEU A 299 -3.79 -7.45 23.84
CA LEU A 299 -3.52 -6.61 22.67
C LEU A 299 -4.39 -7.03 21.48
N LEU A 300 -4.57 -8.33 21.27
CA LEU A 300 -5.46 -8.85 20.21
C LEU A 300 -6.92 -8.50 20.49
N GLU A 301 -7.38 -8.64 21.73
CA GLU A 301 -8.73 -8.22 22.13
C GLU A 301 -8.95 -6.73 21.87
N LYS A 302 -7.97 -5.88 22.19
CA LYS A 302 -8.03 -4.45 21.89
C LYS A 302 -8.13 -4.18 20.39
N ASP A 303 -7.28 -4.81 19.57
CA ASP A 303 -7.31 -4.66 18.11
C ASP A 303 -8.67 -5.10 17.51
N ILE A 304 -9.27 -6.17 18.04
CA ILE A 304 -10.61 -6.62 17.64
C ILE A 304 -11.65 -5.54 17.95
N HIS A 305 -11.62 -4.93 19.14
CA HIS A 305 -12.57 -3.88 19.51
C HIS A 305 -12.41 -2.62 18.63
N GLU A 306 -11.17 -2.19 18.37
CA GLU A 306 -10.89 -1.04 17.48
C GLU A 306 -11.36 -1.29 16.05
N LYS A 307 -11.18 -2.51 15.53
CA LYS A 307 -11.72 -2.93 14.22
C LYS A 307 -13.25 -2.96 14.23
N GLN A 308 -13.87 -3.42 15.31
CA GLN A 308 -15.32 -3.43 15.47
C GLN A 308 -15.90 -2.01 15.41
N ASP A 309 -15.28 -1.06 16.12
CA ASP A 309 -15.68 0.35 16.12
C ASP A 309 -15.52 1.00 14.74
N THR A 310 -14.44 0.66 14.04
CA THR A 310 -14.21 1.09 12.66
C THR A 310 -15.31 0.59 11.73
N ILE A 311 -15.71 -0.68 11.86
CA ILE A 311 -16.82 -1.26 11.07
C ILE A 311 -18.14 -0.53 11.35
N VAL A 312 -18.43 -0.21 12.61
CA VAL A 312 -19.64 0.55 12.98
C VAL A 312 -19.63 1.94 12.34
N SER A 313 -18.48 2.63 12.38
CA SER A 313 -18.32 3.94 11.74
C SER A 313 -18.54 3.87 10.22
N LEU A 314 -17.92 2.90 9.54
CA LEU A 314 -18.07 2.71 8.10
C LEU A 314 -19.52 2.39 7.70
N ARG A 315 -20.23 1.58 8.49
CA ARG A 315 -21.66 1.30 8.26
C ARG A 315 -22.49 2.58 8.34
N ARG A 316 -22.21 3.45 9.32
CA ARG A 316 -22.90 4.74 9.45
C ARG A 316 -22.61 5.67 8.26
N GLN A 317 -21.36 5.76 7.83
CA GLN A 317 -20.98 6.55 6.64
C GLN A 317 -21.67 6.03 5.38
N LEU A 318 -21.81 4.71 5.22
CA LEU A 318 -22.54 4.12 4.09
C LEU A 318 -24.02 4.53 4.09
N ASP A 319 -24.67 4.56 5.25
CA ASP A 319 -26.05 5.01 5.38
C ASP A 319 -26.20 6.52 5.12
N ASP A 320 -25.21 7.32 5.52
CA ASP A 320 -25.15 8.75 5.18
C ASP A 320 -25.03 8.98 3.67
N ILE A 321 -24.13 8.25 2.99
CA ILE A 321 -23.97 8.32 1.53
C ILE A 321 -25.26 7.90 0.81
N LYS A 322 -25.92 6.83 1.26
CA LYS A 322 -27.20 6.40 0.68
C LYS A 322 -28.26 7.48 0.78
N ARG A 323 -28.35 8.15 1.94
CA ARG A 323 -29.28 9.28 2.14
C ARG A 323 -28.95 10.45 1.24
N ILE A 324 -27.67 10.84 1.12
CA ILE A 324 -27.23 11.91 0.23
C ILE A 324 -27.58 11.59 -1.23
N ASN A 325 -27.31 10.36 -1.67
CA ASN A 325 -27.63 9.93 -3.03
C ASN A 325 -29.14 10.04 -3.32
N LEU A 326 -30.00 9.58 -2.40
CA LEU A 326 -31.44 9.70 -2.55
C LEU A 326 -31.90 11.17 -2.62
N GLU A 327 -31.34 12.04 -1.80
CA GLU A 327 -31.65 13.47 -1.83
C GLU A 327 -31.19 14.13 -3.14
N MET A 328 -30.00 13.75 -3.63
CA MET A 328 -29.45 14.25 -4.89
C MET A 328 -30.31 13.82 -6.08
N TYR A 329 -30.75 12.56 -6.14
CA TYR A 329 -31.68 12.09 -7.18
C TYR A 329 -32.99 12.88 -7.17
N LYS A 330 -33.54 13.16 -5.98
CA LYS A 330 -34.74 13.97 -5.85
C LYS A 330 -34.53 15.39 -6.38
N LYS A 331 -33.44 16.05 -5.99
CA LYS A 331 -33.09 17.40 -6.48
C LYS A 331 -32.84 17.42 -7.98
N LEU A 332 -32.23 16.38 -8.53
CA LEU A 332 -32.01 16.25 -9.97
C LEU A 332 -33.35 16.20 -10.71
N GLN A 333 -34.28 15.36 -10.24
CA GLN A 333 -35.62 15.25 -10.81
C GLN A 333 -36.38 16.60 -10.77
N GLU A 334 -36.33 17.31 -9.63
CA GLU A 334 -36.93 18.65 -9.51
C GLU A 334 -36.31 19.66 -10.50
N CYS A 335 -34.99 19.59 -10.72
CA CYS A 335 -34.30 20.41 -11.72
C CYS A 335 -34.70 20.05 -13.15
N GLU A 336 -34.83 18.77 -13.49
CA GLU A 336 -35.27 18.31 -14.80
C GLU A 336 -36.71 18.76 -15.11
N GLU A 337 -37.62 18.66 -14.15
CA GLU A 337 -38.99 19.16 -14.28
C GLU A 337 -39.03 20.67 -14.51
N SER A 338 -38.24 21.43 -13.73
CA SER A 338 -38.09 22.87 -13.88
C SER A 338 -37.50 23.26 -15.25
N LEU A 339 -36.48 22.54 -15.70
CA LEU A 339 -35.84 22.76 -17.00
C LEU A 339 -36.84 22.49 -18.13
N LYS A 340 -37.58 21.38 -18.07
CA LYS A 340 -38.62 21.05 -19.05
C LYS A 340 -39.67 22.17 -19.14
N HIS A 341 -40.14 22.67 -18.00
CA HIS A 341 -41.09 23.77 -17.97
C HIS A 341 -40.53 25.06 -18.61
N LYS A 342 -39.28 25.40 -18.31
CA LYS A 342 -38.60 26.57 -18.90
C LYS A 342 -38.42 26.42 -20.42
N THR A 343 -38.04 25.24 -20.89
CA THR A 343 -37.90 24.94 -22.32
C THR A 343 -39.23 25.11 -23.05
N GLU A 344 -40.34 24.60 -22.49
CA GLU A 344 -41.68 24.79 -23.06
C GLU A 344 -42.08 26.28 -23.14
N LEU A 345 -41.72 27.07 -22.13
CA LEU A 345 -41.97 28.52 -22.14
C LEU A 345 -41.15 29.24 -23.22
N ILE A 346 -39.87 28.87 -23.39
CA ILE A 346 -39.00 29.42 -24.43
C ILE A 346 -39.60 29.13 -25.81
N THR A 347 -40.01 27.89 -26.09
CA THR A 347 -40.64 27.54 -27.37
C THR A 347 -41.90 28.37 -27.65
N LYS A 348 -42.72 28.65 -26.63
CA LYS A 348 -43.89 29.54 -26.77
C LYS A 348 -43.50 30.99 -27.09
N LEU A 349 -42.44 31.51 -26.46
CA LEU A 349 -41.93 32.86 -26.70
C LEU A 349 -41.29 32.98 -28.10
N GLU A 350 -40.56 31.96 -28.55
CA GLU A 350 -40.01 31.89 -29.91
C GLU A 350 -41.12 31.92 -30.96
N ALA A 351 -42.15 31.09 -30.79
CA ALA A 351 -43.31 31.08 -31.70
C ALA A 351 -44.00 32.46 -31.76
N LYS A 352 -44.17 33.13 -30.61
CA LYS A 352 -44.75 34.49 -30.55
C LYS A 352 -43.84 35.52 -31.22
N THR A 353 -42.53 35.39 -31.09
CA THR A 353 -41.54 36.29 -31.71
C THR A 353 -41.57 36.16 -33.23
N ILE A 354 -41.65 34.94 -33.74
CA ILE A 354 -41.81 34.67 -35.18
C ILE A 354 -43.11 35.29 -35.70
N GLN A 355 -44.24 35.06 -35.01
CA GLN A 355 -45.53 35.65 -35.37
C GLN A 355 -45.50 37.18 -35.39
N MET A 356 -44.84 37.80 -34.41
CA MET A 356 -44.67 39.26 -34.36
C MET A 356 -43.79 39.77 -35.50
N THR A 357 -42.70 39.07 -35.81
CA THR A 357 -41.81 39.39 -36.94
C THR A 357 -42.56 39.33 -38.27
N ASP A 358 -43.40 38.30 -38.48
CA ASP A 358 -44.22 38.20 -39.70
C ASP A 358 -45.25 39.32 -39.80
N THR A 359 -45.82 39.73 -38.67
CA THR A 359 -46.76 40.86 -38.63
C THR A 359 -46.07 42.18 -38.96
N LEU A 360 -44.86 42.40 -38.43
CA LEU A 360 -44.03 43.56 -38.76
C LEU A 360 -43.69 43.60 -40.25
N LYS A 361 -43.24 42.48 -40.84
CA LYS A 361 -42.97 42.40 -42.29
C LYS A 361 -44.19 42.75 -43.14
N LYS A 362 -45.37 42.24 -42.79
CA LYS A 362 -46.62 42.57 -43.50
C LYS A 362 -47.00 44.05 -43.37
N MET A 363 -46.67 44.69 -42.24
CA MET A 363 -46.87 46.13 -42.09
C MET A 363 -45.87 46.91 -42.95
N ASP A 364 -44.58 46.55 -42.91
CA ASP A 364 -43.55 47.19 -43.73
C ASP A 364 -43.89 47.09 -45.23
N GLU A 365 -44.30 45.92 -45.72
CA GLU A 365 -44.74 45.74 -47.11
C GLU A 365 -45.90 46.66 -47.50
N LYS A 366 -46.81 46.98 -46.56
CA LYS A 366 -47.93 47.90 -46.81
C LYS A 366 -47.52 49.37 -46.78
N TYR A 367 -46.64 49.75 -45.84
CA TYR A 367 -46.36 51.17 -45.56
C TYR A 367 -45.11 51.69 -46.27
N VAL A 368 -44.10 50.86 -46.52
CA VAL A 368 -42.88 51.27 -47.23
C VAL A 368 -43.18 51.84 -48.63
N PRO A 369 -44.08 51.26 -49.46
CA PRO A 369 -44.42 51.82 -50.77
C PRO A 369 -45.18 53.16 -50.71
N LEU A 370 -45.80 53.50 -49.57
CA LEU A 370 -46.50 54.77 -49.38
C LEU A 370 -45.52 55.93 -49.10
N ILE A 371 -44.29 55.64 -48.65
CA ILE A 371 -43.30 56.67 -48.32
C ILE A 371 -42.91 57.51 -49.56
N PRO A 372 -42.53 56.93 -50.72
CA PRO A 372 -42.23 57.72 -51.92
C PRO A 372 -43.43 58.50 -52.45
N VAL A 373 -44.64 57.95 -52.31
CA VAL A 373 -45.89 58.62 -52.74
C VAL A 373 -46.12 59.87 -51.91
N LEU A 374 -45.98 59.78 -50.59
CA LEU A 374 -46.11 60.92 -49.68
C LEU A 374 -45.01 61.96 -49.92
N VAL A 375 -43.76 61.53 -50.10
CA VAL A 375 -42.64 62.43 -50.41
C VAL A 375 -42.87 63.15 -51.75
N GLY A 376 -43.34 62.44 -52.77
CA GLY A 376 -43.69 63.02 -54.08
C GLY A 376 -44.82 64.05 -53.97
N PHE A 377 -45.84 63.77 -53.17
CA PHE A 377 -46.94 64.69 -52.92
C PHE A 377 -46.46 65.98 -52.21
N PHE A 378 -45.55 65.86 -51.24
CA PHE A 378 -44.95 67.00 -50.55
C PHE A 378 -44.03 67.83 -51.46
N LEU A 379 -43.28 67.19 -52.36
CA LEU A 379 -42.43 67.90 -53.34
C LEU A 379 -43.23 68.62 -54.43
N GLN A 380 -44.49 68.25 -54.67
CA GLN A 380 -45.40 68.98 -55.57
C GLN A 380 -46.13 70.15 -54.91
N LEU A 381 -46.16 70.19 -53.57
CA LEU A 381 -46.84 71.23 -52.78
C LEU A 381 -45.90 72.38 -52.35
N ASN A 382 -44.58 72.21 -52.48
CA ASN A 382 -43.56 73.25 -52.35
C ASN A 382 -43.04 73.63 -53.74
#